data_AF-A0A7S0S2W4-F1
#
_entry.id   AF-A0A7S0S2W4-F1
#
_cell.length_a   1.000
_cell.length_b   1.000
_cell.length_c   1.000
_cell.angle_alpha   90.00
_cell.angle_beta   90.00
_cell.angle_gamma   90.00
#
_symmetry.space_group_name_H-M   'P 1'
#
loop_
_entity.id
_entity.type
_entity.pdbx_description
1 polymer ?
#
loop_
_entity_poly.entity_id
_entity_poly.type
_entity_poly.pdbx_seq_one_letter_code
_entity_poly.pdbx_strand_id
1 'polypeptide(L)'
;WDSDDREDYAPEQPRQKRHRFKNFAERVADVDVDVFRRLGPVRDVPLNNAPSFTSEALYKWRELNSTSHFLEAAAAIQPLTESLPQLVHHKQEIFDKLVAHVTMDAKLS
;
A
#
# COMPACT_ATOMS: atom_id res chain seq x y z
N TRP A 1 56.64 2.03 -31.71
CA TRP A 1 55.18 1.81 -31.64
C TRP A 1 54.97 0.61 -30.75
N ASP A 2 54.95 0.86 -29.45
CA ASP A 2 54.25 0.00 -28.49
C ASP A 2 53.88 0.93 -27.35
N SER A 3 52.79 1.67 -27.57
CA SER A 3 52.19 2.51 -26.54
C SER A 3 51.63 1.54 -25.51
N ASP A 4 52.29 1.47 -24.35
CA ASP A 4 51.82 0.77 -23.15
C ASP A 4 50.60 1.56 -22.62
N ASP A 5 49.46 1.39 -23.30
CA ASP A 5 48.13 1.85 -22.88
C ASP A 5 47.72 1.01 -21.66
N ARG A 6 48.35 1.29 -20.50
CA ARG A 6 47.83 0.83 -19.22
C ARG A 6 46.61 1.67 -18.90
N GLU A 7 45.45 1.20 -19.33
CA GLU A 7 44.18 1.63 -18.79
C GLU A 7 44.23 1.43 -17.27
N ASP A 8 44.31 2.53 -16.53
CA ASP A 8 44.14 2.59 -15.08
C ASP A 8 42.74 2.05 -14.73
N TYR A 9 42.65 0.75 -14.50
CA TYR A 9 41.42 0.10 -14.04
C TYR A 9 41.14 0.60 -12.62
N ALA A 10 40.27 1.61 -12.50
CA ALA A 10 39.75 2.04 -11.22
C ALA A 10 39.18 0.82 -10.48
N PRO A 11 39.50 0.60 -9.18
CA PRO A 11 39.03 -0.58 -8.47
C PRO A 11 37.50 -0.61 -8.49
N GLU A 12 36.93 -1.71 -8.98
CA GLU A 12 35.48 -1.92 -8.99
C GLU A 12 34.94 -1.72 -7.58
N GLN A 13 33.97 -0.81 -7.42
CA GLN A 13 33.39 -0.55 -6.11
C GLN A 13 32.77 -1.83 -5.55
N PRO A 14 33.09 -2.23 -4.30
CA PRO A 14 32.56 -3.46 -3.73
C PRO A 14 31.04 -3.37 -3.71
N ARG A 15 30.36 -4.36 -4.30
CA ARG A 15 28.89 -4.43 -4.32
C ARG A 15 28.35 -4.35 -2.90
N GLN A 16 27.71 -3.24 -2.59
CA GLN A 16 27.07 -3.04 -1.30
C GLN A 16 25.94 -4.06 -1.14
N LYS A 17 25.98 -4.87 -0.07
CA LYS A 17 24.92 -5.83 0.24
C LYS A 17 23.62 -5.08 0.54
N ARG A 18 22.72 -5.03 -0.45
CA ARG A 18 21.41 -4.37 -0.38
C ARG A 18 20.45 -5.01 0.62
N HIS A 19 20.55 -6.32 0.83
CA HIS A 19 19.67 -7.08 1.72
C HIS A 19 20.47 -7.55 2.95
N ARG A 20 20.02 -7.16 4.14
CA ARG A 20 20.57 -7.60 5.43
C ARG A 20 19.45 -8.18 6.27
N PHE A 21 19.75 -9.26 6.98
CA PHE A 21 18.82 -9.80 7.96
C PHE A 21 18.63 -8.76 9.08
N LYS A 22 17.36 -8.54 9.45
CA LYS A 22 16.97 -7.78 10.63
C LYS A 22 16.06 -8.66 11.46
N ASN A 23 16.39 -8.80 12.75
CA ASN A 23 15.55 -9.52 13.69
C ASN A 23 14.25 -8.75 13.98
N PHE A 24 13.31 -9.37 14.71
CA PHE A 24 12.01 -8.75 14.98
C PHE A 24 12.13 -7.42 15.74
N ALA A 25 12.96 -7.37 16.78
CA ALA A 25 13.15 -6.16 17.60
C ALA A 25 13.75 -5.01 16.79
N GLU A 26 14.73 -5.30 15.92
CA GLU A 26 15.34 -4.33 15.01
C GLU A 26 14.30 -3.76 14.04
N ARG A 27 13.45 -4.61 13.44
CA ARG A 27 12.39 -4.15 12.54
C ARG A 27 11.36 -3.30 13.26
N VAL A 28 11.00 -3.64 14.49
CA VAL A 28 10.06 -2.83 15.30
C VAL A 28 10.69 -1.48 15.66
N ALA A 29 11.97 -1.47 16.03
CA ALA A 29 12.70 -0.24 16.33
C ALA A 29 12.87 0.69 15.11
N ASP A 30 12.96 0.12 13.90
CA ASP A 30 13.02 0.88 12.65
C ASP A 30 11.66 1.49 12.24
N VAL A 31 10.54 0.97 12.75
CA VAL A 31 9.20 1.45 12.41
C VAL A 31 8.88 2.67 13.27
N ASP A 32 9.01 3.85 12.68
CA ASP A 32 8.60 5.12 13.28
C ASP A 32 7.15 5.46 12.88
N VAL A 33 6.30 5.71 13.86
CA VAL A 33 4.88 6.06 13.66
C VAL A 33 4.70 7.55 13.93
N ASP A 34 4.88 8.35 12.88
CA ASP A 34 4.61 9.79 12.92
C ASP A 34 3.24 10.11 12.28
N VAL A 35 2.27 10.49 13.11
CA VAL A 35 0.91 10.85 12.69
C VAL A 35 0.80 12.25 12.07
N PHE A 36 1.83 13.09 12.20
CA PHE A 36 1.86 14.44 11.64
C PHE A 36 2.54 14.48 10.27
N ARG A 37 3.36 13.48 9.96
CA ARG A 37 4.02 13.34 8.66
C ARG A 37 3.01 12.91 7.59
N ARG A 38 2.71 13.83 6.68
CA ARG A 38 1.88 13.54 5.50
C ARG A 38 2.78 13.26 4.30
N LEU A 39 2.46 12.20 3.54
CA LEU A 39 3.20 11.83 2.33
C LEU A 39 3.00 12.83 1.17
N GLY A 40 1.96 13.68 1.24
CA GLY A 40 1.64 14.66 0.21
C GLY A 40 0.59 15.68 0.66
N PRO A 41 0.28 16.67 -0.20
CA PRO A 41 -0.75 17.66 0.09
C PRO A 41 -2.13 17.01 0.27
N VAL A 42 -2.96 17.62 1.14
CA VAL A 42 -4.36 17.23 1.29
C VAL A 42 -5.08 17.56 -0.01
N ARG A 43 -5.92 16.63 -0.47
CA ARG A 43 -6.68 16.77 -1.70
C ARG A 43 -8.14 16.99 -1.36
N ASP A 44 -8.76 17.93 -2.06
CA ASP A 44 -10.17 18.28 -1.86
C ASP A 44 -11.11 17.47 -2.76
N VAL A 45 -10.57 16.81 -3.79
CA VAL A 45 -11.32 16.06 -4.80
C VAL A 45 -10.69 14.69 -5.04
N PRO A 46 -11.49 13.61 -5.20
CA PRO A 46 -10.99 12.29 -5.62
C PRO A 46 -10.30 12.30 -7.01
N LEU A 47 -9.38 11.36 -7.27
CA LEU A 47 -8.71 11.22 -8.57
C LEU A 47 -9.60 10.48 -9.55
N ASN A 48 -9.23 10.54 -10.83
CA ASN A 48 -9.76 9.66 -11.88
C ASN A 48 -11.29 9.71 -12.00
N ASN A 49 -11.90 10.85 -11.68
CA ASN A 49 -13.35 11.04 -11.65
C ASN A 49 -14.08 10.04 -10.72
N ALA A 50 -13.40 9.57 -9.68
CA ALA A 50 -13.99 8.68 -8.70
C ALA A 50 -15.13 9.41 -7.95
N PRO A 51 -16.27 8.75 -7.73
CA PRO A 51 -17.43 9.37 -7.11
C PRO A 51 -17.23 9.72 -5.62
N SER A 52 -16.26 9.09 -4.96
CA SER A 52 -15.88 9.37 -3.57
C SER A 52 -14.43 8.94 -3.28
N PHE A 53 -13.85 9.44 -2.19
CA PHE A 53 -12.54 8.96 -1.71
C PHE A 53 -12.55 7.46 -1.37
N THR A 54 -13.68 6.93 -0.88
CA THR A 54 -13.83 5.50 -0.62
C THR A 54 -13.74 4.70 -1.92
N SER A 55 -14.43 5.14 -2.97
CA SER A 55 -14.36 4.46 -4.28
C SER A 55 -12.96 4.54 -4.90
N GLU A 56 -12.27 5.69 -4.80
CA GLU A 56 -10.86 5.83 -5.22
C GLU A 56 -9.97 4.80 -4.50
N ALA A 57 -10.12 4.70 -3.18
CA ALA A 57 -9.36 3.74 -2.38
C ALA A 57 -9.67 2.30 -2.76
N LEU A 58 -10.94 1.94 -2.98
CA LEU A 58 -11.33 0.58 -3.37
C LEU A 58 -10.72 0.17 -4.72
N TYR A 59 -10.74 1.05 -5.72
CA TYR A 59 -10.09 0.76 -7.00
C TYR A 59 -8.60 0.52 -6.85
N LYS A 60 -7.91 1.41 -6.12
CA LYS A 60 -6.48 1.28 -5.85
C LYS A 60 -6.15 -0.03 -5.13
N TRP A 61 -6.89 -0.38 -4.08
CA TRP A 61 -6.60 -1.57 -3.30
C TRP A 61 -6.96 -2.86 -4.03
N ARG A 62 -7.95 -2.85 -4.93
CA ARG A 62 -8.26 -3.98 -5.80
C ARG A 62 -7.15 -4.29 -6.81
N GLU A 63 -6.36 -3.29 -7.19
CA GLU A 63 -5.17 -3.50 -8.03
C GLU A 63 -3.96 -4.01 -7.22
N LEU A 64 -3.82 -3.60 -5.97
CA LEU A 64 -2.66 -3.91 -5.13
C LEU A 64 -2.82 -5.16 -4.25
N ASN A 65 -4.06 -5.57 -3.96
CA ASN A 65 -4.38 -6.66 -3.06
C ASN A 65 -5.27 -7.69 -3.76
N SER A 66 -4.72 -8.89 -3.95
CA SER A 66 -5.41 -10.03 -4.58
C SER A 66 -5.73 -11.16 -3.58
N THR A 67 -5.71 -10.88 -2.29
CA THR A 67 -6.09 -11.86 -1.26
C THR A 67 -7.59 -12.16 -1.34
N SER A 68 -7.94 -13.42 -1.10
CA SER A 68 -9.33 -13.91 -1.21
C SER A 68 -10.28 -13.10 -0.32
N HIS A 69 -9.92 -12.97 0.96
CA HIS A 69 -10.68 -12.20 1.95
C HIS A 69 -10.91 -10.74 1.55
N PHE A 70 -9.90 -10.07 0.97
CA PHE A 70 -10.07 -8.70 0.53
C PHE A 70 -11.00 -8.61 -0.68
N LEU A 71 -10.85 -9.50 -1.66
CA LEU A 71 -11.69 -9.50 -2.86
C LEU A 71 -13.17 -9.77 -2.53
N GLU A 72 -13.45 -10.66 -1.59
CA GLU A 72 -14.80 -10.90 -1.07
C GLU A 72 -15.39 -9.66 -0.39
N ALA A 73 -14.63 -9.03 0.52
CA ALA A 73 -15.04 -7.82 1.20
C ALA A 73 -15.30 -6.68 0.21
N ALA A 74 -14.38 -6.48 -0.75
CA ALA A 74 -14.45 -5.45 -1.78
C ALA A 74 -15.66 -5.67 -2.69
N ALA A 75 -15.93 -6.90 -3.13
CA ALA A 75 -17.11 -7.23 -3.93
C ALA A 75 -18.42 -6.95 -3.17
N ALA A 76 -18.46 -7.19 -1.86
CA ALA A 76 -19.64 -6.97 -1.05
C ALA A 76 -19.95 -5.48 -0.79
N ILE A 77 -18.92 -4.61 -0.73
CA ILE A 77 -19.09 -3.17 -0.46
C ILE A 77 -19.08 -2.31 -1.72
N GLN A 78 -18.53 -2.79 -2.84
CA GLN A 78 -18.49 -2.04 -4.10
C GLN A 78 -19.87 -1.49 -4.55
N PRO A 79 -20.96 -2.27 -4.59
CA PRO A 79 -22.27 -1.75 -5.02
C PRO A 79 -22.86 -0.72 -4.04
N LEU A 80 -22.38 -0.67 -2.80
CA LEU A 80 -22.84 0.27 -1.76
C LEU A 80 -22.07 1.60 -1.78
N THR A 81 -21.02 1.70 -2.60
CA THR A 81 -20.07 2.82 -2.60
C THR A 81 -19.92 3.50 -3.96
N GLU A 82 -20.83 3.22 -4.90
CA GLU A 82 -20.86 3.80 -6.24
C GLU A 82 -21.10 5.33 -6.25
N SER A 83 -21.68 5.87 -5.19
CA SER A 83 -21.87 7.31 -5.01
C SER A 83 -21.73 7.73 -3.55
N LEU A 84 -21.42 9.01 -3.31
CA LEU A 84 -21.33 9.55 -1.96
C LEU A 84 -22.67 9.43 -1.19
N PRO A 85 -23.86 9.68 -1.78
CA PRO A 85 -25.13 9.44 -1.09
C PRO A 85 -25.35 7.98 -0.70
N GLN A 86 -25.03 7.01 -1.57
CA GLN A 86 -25.11 5.58 -1.24
C GLN A 86 -24.19 5.22 -0.09
N LEU A 87 -22.93 5.70 -0.12
CA LEU A 87 -21.97 5.49 0.96
C LEU A 87 -22.52 5.97 2.31
N VAL A 88 -23.13 7.16 2.35
CA VAL A 88 -23.72 7.70 3.59
C VAL A 88 -24.94 6.89 4.04
N HIS A 89 -25.78 6.46 3.10
CA HIS A 89 -26.97 5.65 3.40
C HIS A 89 -26.61 4.28 3.97
N HIS A 90 -25.64 3.59 3.37
CA HIS A 90 -25.20 2.24 3.74
C HIS A 90 -24.03 2.21 4.74
N LYS A 91 -23.71 3.33 5.39
CA LYS A 91 -22.51 3.46 6.24
C LYS A 91 -22.34 2.35 7.29
N GLN A 92 -23.45 1.90 7.89
CA GLN A 92 -23.42 0.85 8.91
C GLN A 92 -23.17 -0.52 8.28
N GLU A 93 -23.89 -0.84 7.21
CA GLU A 93 -23.73 -2.10 6.49
C GLU A 93 -22.30 -2.27 5.94
N ILE A 94 -21.72 -1.19 5.41
CA ILE A 94 -20.34 -1.18 4.92
C ILE A 94 -19.37 -1.44 6.07
N PHE A 95 -19.57 -0.79 7.21
CA PHE A 95 -18.72 -0.97 8.39
C PHE A 95 -18.78 -2.42 8.90
N ASP A 96 -19.98 -2.98 9.03
CA ASP A 96 -20.20 -4.34 9.52
C ASP A 96 -19.52 -5.37 8.60
N LYS A 97 -19.64 -5.20 7.28
CA LYS A 97 -18.94 -6.04 6.29
C LYS A 97 -17.42 -5.92 6.45
N LEU A 98 -16.87 -4.71 6.55
CA LEU A 98 -15.43 -4.52 6.72
C LEU A 98 -14.91 -5.19 7.99
N VAL A 99 -15.58 -4.97 9.13
CA VAL A 99 -15.17 -5.55 10.42
C VAL A 99 -15.25 -7.08 10.40
N ALA A 100 -16.26 -7.66 9.74
CA ALA A 100 -16.37 -9.11 9.60
C ALA A 100 -15.16 -9.74 8.88
N HIS A 101 -14.49 -8.98 8.01
CA HIS A 101 -13.28 -9.41 7.30
C HIS A 101 -11.96 -9.01 8.00
N VAL A 102 -12.01 -8.23 9.09
CA VAL A 102 -10.82 -7.90 9.89
C VAL A 102 -10.62 -8.96 10.97
N THR A 103 -9.78 -9.95 10.69
CA THR A 103 -9.37 -10.96 11.67
C THR A 103 -8.01 -10.61 12.28
N MET A 104 -7.88 -10.76 13.60
CA MET A 104 -6.59 -10.54 14.30
C MET A 104 -5.57 -11.64 13.98
N ASP A 105 -6.03 -12.79 13.48
CA ASP A 105 -5.16 -13.79 12.89
C ASP A 105 -4.66 -13.24 11.55
N ALA A 106 -3.35 -12.99 11.46
CA ALA A 106 -2.67 -12.62 10.22
C ALA A 106 -2.61 -13.83 9.26
N LYS A 107 -3.78 -14.26 8.77
CA LYS A 107 -3.88 -15.27 7.72
C LYS A 107 -3.84 -14.55 6.38
N LEU A 108 -2.65 -14.55 5.77
CA LEU A 108 -2.52 -14.32 4.34
C LEU A 108 -3.01 -15.59 3.64
N SER A 109 -4.34 -15.76 3.58
CA SER A 109 -5.00 -16.84 2.82
C SER A 109 -5.58 -16.33 1.51
#